data_AF-A0A2C0ZNK2-F1
#
_entry.id   AF-A0A2C0ZNK2-F1
#
_cell.length_a   1.000
_cell.length_b   1.000
_cell.length_c   1.000
_cell.angle_alpha   90.00
_cell.angle_beta   90.00
_cell.angle_gamma   90.00
#
_symmetry.space_group_name_H-M   'P 1'
#
loop_
_entity.id
_entity.type
_entity.pdbx_description
1 polymer ?
#
loop_
_entity_poly.entity_id
_entity_poly.type
_entity_poly.pdbx_seq_one_letter_code
_entity_poly.pdbx_strand_id
1 'polypeptide(L)'
;MKKSFTSLIVLVLMFSIFKDVFAETTTQAQTEKWVVTLGPTDLTIQNPETGGTTTDGTTEGTTDGTTEGTTDGTTEGTTGGATEGTTGGTTEGTTEGITGGTTKETTVGATGRTTVGTTDEKTIRTADGTTGGTTTITIPANVKLKVEKEENELYYVTYKENAGTILKSKVRDATPWEINPTATVFKVTKDTPLLLNESGKLVNRGTVKANTIFSKSGEKGQNLMIQYSNQTAYIDKSKTLPLSKDKMPVTNIATKPVKITASVAVRNTKIVFPNTSKTTMVNVPAKQKLVIDSIYSTYYVVKIGGIKGLIPKADLSLKINNYVNPSGNYSYDKLTLDLQELNAWYPGFTKVETIGKSVDGRNLYAIKLGTGKSEISINGSHHAREHMTTNVIMEMLDQYASAYEKNTKINGFDVRKTLSQTSIYFVPMVNPDGVMLVQKGASSAKNPSQVIKLNKGSKNFTAWKANVRGVDLNRQYPAGWSTIPGNKSKPGPDNYKGTKALSEPEAKALYDFTNKHSFKNTVAYHSSGNIIFWHYNQTGSQFTRDKAIATKLSKQTGYSLVAPAKGGGGGYKDWYVAAKKRPGFTIEISPYVGNKPVPNSYFNSIMKKNLPVGLILANEK
;
A
#
# COMPACT_ATOMS: atom_id res chain seq x y z
N MET A 1 22.98 29.83 55.26
CA MET A 1 23.27 30.00 53.82
C MET A 1 22.49 28.98 53.01
N LYS A 2 21.94 29.42 51.88
CA LYS A 2 21.25 28.69 50.79
C LYS A 2 21.20 27.14 50.85
N LYS A 3 20.02 26.61 51.18
CA LYS A 3 19.42 25.45 50.49
C LYS A 3 18.36 25.97 49.49
N SER A 4 18.01 25.14 48.51
CA SER A 4 16.98 25.36 47.47
C SER A 4 17.40 26.14 46.20
N PHE A 5 16.63 25.90 45.12
CA PHE A 5 16.68 26.50 43.78
C PHE A 5 17.87 26.21 42.84
N THR A 6 18.00 24.96 42.34
CA THR A 6 18.58 24.74 40.98
C THR A 6 18.21 23.42 40.26
N SER A 7 17.26 22.61 40.75
CA SER A 7 16.88 21.33 40.09
C SER A 7 15.40 21.18 39.71
N LEU A 8 14.59 22.25 39.87
CA LEU A 8 13.16 22.22 39.53
C LEU A 8 12.81 23.00 38.25
N ILE A 9 13.76 23.69 37.62
CA ILE A 9 13.50 24.57 36.46
C ILE A 9 13.61 23.84 35.11
N VAL A 10 14.37 22.73 35.02
CA VAL A 10 14.54 21.99 33.75
C VAL A 10 13.44 20.95 33.53
N LEU A 11 12.80 20.43 34.59
CA LEU A 11 11.76 19.39 34.47
C LEU A 11 10.36 19.96 34.16
N VAL A 12 10.10 21.22 34.52
CA VAL A 12 8.80 21.88 34.29
C VAL A 12 8.66 22.35 32.82
N LEU A 13 9.75 22.82 32.19
CA LEU A 13 9.74 23.28 30.80
C LEU A 13 9.52 22.18 29.74
N MET A 14 9.75 20.90 30.09
CA MET A 14 9.45 19.76 29.20
C MET A 14 7.99 19.29 29.26
N PHE A 15 7.23 19.68 30.28
CA PHE A 15 5.80 19.34 30.40
C PHE A 15 4.86 20.42 29.84
N SER A 16 5.23 21.72 29.90
CA SER A 16 4.38 22.79 29.36
C SER A 16 4.17 22.72 27.85
N ILE A 17 5.19 22.35 27.07
CA ILE A 17 5.10 22.26 25.59
C ILE A 17 4.10 21.18 25.13
N PHE A 18 3.74 20.22 26.00
CA PHE A 18 2.78 19.17 25.67
C PHE A 18 1.32 19.51 26.02
N LYS A 19 1.06 20.51 26.87
CA LYS A 19 -0.29 21.06 27.02
C LYS A 19 -0.59 21.98 25.84
N ASP A 20 0.26 22.95 25.55
CA ASP A 20 -0.13 24.04 24.63
C ASP A 20 -0.34 23.58 23.17
N VAL A 21 0.29 22.49 22.73
CA VAL A 21 0.09 21.89 21.39
C VAL A 21 -1.12 20.94 21.29
N PHE A 22 -1.74 20.57 22.42
CA PHE A 22 -2.89 19.63 22.46
C PHE A 22 -4.09 20.13 23.28
N ALA A 23 -3.99 21.24 24.00
CA ALA A 23 -5.03 21.79 24.87
C ALA A 23 -5.78 23.00 24.27
N GLU A 24 -5.29 23.60 23.18
CA GLU A 24 -6.09 24.54 22.37
C GLU A 24 -7.20 23.78 21.61
N THR A 25 -8.26 23.41 22.33
CA THR A 25 -9.55 23.08 21.70
C THR A 25 -10.78 23.26 22.62
N THR A 26 -10.66 23.92 23.77
CA THR A 26 -11.81 24.14 24.69
C THR A 26 -11.70 25.40 25.56
N THR A 27 -11.51 26.58 24.96
CA THR A 27 -11.91 27.86 25.60
C THR A 27 -12.16 28.96 24.57
N GLN A 28 -13.42 29.38 24.44
CA GLN A 28 -13.88 30.68 23.95
C GLN A 28 -13.15 31.31 22.74
N ALA A 29 -13.36 30.72 21.57
CA ALA A 29 -13.81 31.51 20.43
C ALA A 29 -15.23 31.04 20.11
N GLN A 30 -16.18 31.96 19.84
CA GLN A 30 -17.36 31.57 19.08
C GLN A 30 -16.83 31.02 17.74
N THR A 31 -17.06 29.74 17.48
CA THR A 31 -16.62 29.10 16.24
C THR A 31 -17.36 29.77 15.09
N GLU A 32 -16.66 30.59 14.31
CA GLU A 32 -17.25 31.30 13.18
C GLU A 32 -18.04 30.33 12.31
N LYS A 33 -19.35 30.56 12.18
CA LYS A 33 -20.21 29.71 11.36
C LYS A 33 -20.13 30.17 9.91
N TRP A 34 -19.88 29.23 9.03
CA TRP A 34 -19.73 29.46 7.59
C TRP A 34 -20.64 28.50 6.85
N VAL A 35 -21.34 28.99 5.83
CA VAL A 35 -22.31 28.22 5.04
C VAL A 35 -22.01 28.33 3.54
N VAL A 36 -22.57 27.41 2.75
CA VAL A 36 -22.40 27.35 1.29
C VAL A 36 -23.76 27.21 0.62
N THR A 37 -24.04 28.05 -0.39
CA THR A 37 -25.29 28.01 -1.17
C THR A 37 -25.44 26.71 -1.97
N LEU A 38 -26.61 26.07 -1.88
CA LEU A 38 -26.92 24.82 -2.58
C LEU A 38 -27.25 25.03 -4.07
N GLY A 39 -27.77 26.22 -4.40
CA GLY A 39 -28.14 26.64 -5.75
C GLY A 39 -28.10 28.18 -5.83
N PRO A 40 -28.46 28.78 -6.98
CA PRO A 40 -28.80 30.20 -7.03
C PRO A 40 -29.83 30.52 -5.95
N THR A 41 -29.51 31.46 -5.06
CA THR A 41 -30.26 31.76 -3.85
C THR A 41 -30.30 33.26 -3.64
N ASP A 42 -31.48 33.83 -3.43
CA ASP A 42 -31.62 35.27 -3.26
C ASP A 42 -31.21 35.70 -1.85
N LEU A 43 -30.28 36.65 -1.79
CA LEU A 43 -30.02 37.46 -0.60
C LEU A 43 -31.11 38.51 -0.50
N THR A 44 -31.89 38.46 0.56
CA THR A 44 -32.92 39.48 0.83
C THR A 44 -32.29 40.63 1.60
N ILE A 45 -32.09 41.76 0.94
CA ILE A 45 -31.57 43.01 1.53
C ILE A 45 -32.77 43.87 1.94
N GLN A 46 -32.78 44.31 3.18
CA GLN A 46 -33.70 45.37 3.60
C GLN A 46 -33.02 46.72 3.37
N ASN A 47 -33.57 47.54 2.47
CA ASN A 47 -33.07 48.90 2.29
C ASN A 47 -33.52 49.76 3.49
N PRO A 48 -32.60 50.47 4.16
CA PRO A 48 -32.97 51.51 5.11
C PRO A 48 -33.26 52.81 4.35
N GLU A 49 -34.51 53.07 3.99
CA GLU A 49 -34.93 54.42 3.57
C GLU A 49 -35.50 55.21 4.75
N THR A 50 -34.81 56.33 5.03
CA THR A 50 -35.32 57.56 5.65
C THR A 50 -36.31 57.46 6.83
N GLY A 51 -35.76 57.56 8.04
CA GLY A 51 -36.35 58.40 9.09
C GLY A 51 -37.68 57.95 9.69
N GLY A 52 -37.71 56.78 10.35
CA GLY A 52 -38.75 56.41 11.31
C GLY A 52 -38.13 55.89 12.60
N THR A 53 -38.34 56.57 13.73
CA THR A 53 -37.86 56.12 15.03
C THR A 53 -38.78 55.03 15.58
N THR A 54 -38.31 53.79 15.62
CA THR A 54 -38.91 52.74 16.45
C THR A 54 -38.59 53.02 17.92
N THR A 55 -39.51 53.66 18.63
CA THR A 55 -39.47 53.74 20.10
C THR A 55 -40.07 52.46 20.70
N ASP A 56 -39.22 51.50 21.03
CA ASP A 56 -39.55 50.48 22.04
C ASP A 56 -39.55 51.17 23.41
N GLY A 57 -40.73 51.43 23.96
CA GLY A 57 -40.87 52.02 25.29
C GLY A 57 -42.31 52.35 25.68
N THR A 58 -42.67 51.99 26.92
CA THR A 58 -43.89 52.49 27.59
C THR A 58 -43.90 54.01 27.56
N THR A 59 -44.96 54.61 26.99
CA THR A 59 -45.13 56.05 26.90
C THR A 59 -46.34 56.48 27.73
N GLU A 60 -46.11 57.20 28.83
CA GLU A 60 -47.16 58.01 29.48
C GLU A 60 -47.17 59.39 28.81
N GLY A 61 -48.30 59.78 28.19
CA GLY A 61 -48.47 61.13 27.66
C GLY A 61 -49.46 61.21 26.49
N THR A 62 -50.11 62.38 26.36
CA THR A 62 -51.00 62.70 25.23
C THR A 62 -50.22 62.72 23.92
N THR A 63 -50.66 61.90 22.96
CA THR A 63 -50.16 61.89 21.59
C THR A 63 -51.19 62.54 20.67
N ASP A 64 -50.75 63.50 19.86
CA ASP A 64 -51.61 64.26 18.94
C ASP A 64 -50.98 64.21 17.54
N GLY A 65 -51.57 63.45 16.62
CA GLY A 65 -51.03 63.21 15.29
C GLY A 65 -51.50 61.90 14.63
N THR A 66 -51.66 61.93 13.30
CA THR A 66 -52.00 60.75 12.48
C THR A 66 -50.90 59.71 12.51
N THR A 67 -51.27 58.44 12.74
CA THR A 67 -50.33 57.31 12.83
C THR A 67 -50.65 56.27 11.75
N GLU A 68 -49.67 55.96 10.89
CA GLU A 68 -49.70 54.80 9.98
C GLU A 68 -48.70 53.76 10.49
N GLY A 69 -49.18 52.57 10.86
CA GLY A 69 -48.33 51.49 11.37
C GLY A 69 -49.05 50.50 12.27
N THR A 70 -48.34 49.44 12.68
CA THR A 70 -48.79 48.48 13.69
C THR A 70 -48.35 48.90 15.08
N THR A 71 -49.31 49.07 15.99
CA THR A 71 -49.05 49.31 17.42
C THR A 71 -49.30 48.02 18.20
N ASP A 72 -48.34 47.62 19.03
CA ASP A 72 -48.42 46.43 19.89
C ASP A 72 -48.01 46.83 21.32
N GLY A 73 -48.97 46.94 22.23
CA GLY A 73 -48.73 47.44 23.60
C GLY A 73 -49.98 47.93 24.35
N THR A 74 -49.81 48.31 25.62
CA THR A 74 -50.85 48.95 26.45
C THR A 74 -50.82 50.47 26.32
N THR A 75 -52.00 51.10 26.27
CA THR A 75 -52.14 52.56 26.19
C THR A 75 -53.13 53.06 27.23
N GLU A 76 -52.68 53.94 28.14
CA GLU A 76 -53.52 54.75 29.03
C GLU A 76 -53.49 56.20 28.53
N GLY A 77 -54.66 56.77 28.22
CA GLY A 77 -54.77 58.18 27.79
C GLY A 77 -55.80 58.43 26.69
N THR A 78 -55.94 59.70 26.30
CA THR A 78 -56.83 60.15 25.23
C THR A 78 -56.11 60.13 23.88
N THR A 79 -56.73 59.55 22.86
CA THR A 79 -56.19 59.51 21.49
C THR A 79 -57.12 60.25 20.52
N GLY A 80 -56.59 61.26 19.84
CA GLY A 80 -57.28 61.99 18.77
C GLY A 80 -56.54 61.85 17.45
N GLY A 81 -57.20 61.30 16.43
CA GLY A 81 -56.60 61.11 15.10
C GLY A 81 -57.17 59.93 14.33
N ALA A 82 -57.01 59.94 13.01
CA ALA A 82 -57.31 58.78 12.17
C ALA A 82 -56.16 57.76 12.23
N THR A 83 -56.51 56.47 12.22
CA THR A 83 -55.55 55.35 12.27
C THR A 83 -55.83 54.38 11.13
N GLU A 84 -54.77 54.06 10.37
CA GLU A 84 -54.80 53.03 9.33
C GLU A 84 -53.71 51.99 9.63
N GLY A 85 -54.11 50.75 9.94
CA GLY A 85 -53.20 49.75 10.49
C GLY A 85 -53.86 48.55 11.17
N THR A 86 -53.06 47.74 11.85
CA THR A 86 -53.51 46.62 12.69
C THR A 86 -53.09 46.88 14.13
N THR A 87 -54.06 46.91 15.06
CA THR A 87 -53.82 47.26 16.47
C THR A 87 -53.92 46.02 17.36
N GLY A 88 -52.91 45.79 18.21
CA GLY A 88 -52.90 44.74 19.23
C GLY A 88 -52.64 45.33 20.61
N GLY A 89 -53.56 45.14 21.56
CA GLY A 89 -53.37 45.67 22.91
C GLY A 89 -54.65 45.82 23.72
N THR A 90 -54.48 46.38 24.92
CA THR A 90 -55.56 46.86 25.80
C THR A 90 -55.45 48.38 25.94
N THR A 91 -56.57 49.07 25.77
CA THR A 91 -56.68 50.53 25.80
C THR A 91 -57.68 50.94 26.87
N GLU A 92 -57.28 51.86 27.74
CA GLU A 92 -58.17 52.43 28.77
C GLU A 92 -58.22 53.96 28.59
N GLY A 93 -59.33 54.45 28.03
CA GLY A 93 -59.48 55.84 27.59
C GLY A 93 -60.62 56.06 26.58
N THR A 94 -60.81 57.31 26.16
CA THR A 94 -61.77 57.70 25.11
C THR A 94 -61.07 57.95 23.78
N THR A 95 -61.66 57.45 22.70
CA THR A 95 -61.15 57.56 21.32
C THR A 95 -62.17 58.26 20.42
N GLU A 96 -61.76 59.32 19.72
CA GLU A 96 -62.53 59.91 18.61
C GLU A 96 -61.71 59.87 17.32
N GLY A 97 -62.23 59.18 16.30
CA GLY A 97 -61.56 59.01 15.00
C GLY A 97 -62.27 58.02 14.09
N ILE A 98 -61.80 57.94 12.84
CA ILE A 98 -62.21 56.93 11.84
C ILE A 98 -61.08 55.90 11.75
N THR A 99 -61.42 54.61 11.83
CA THR A 99 -60.46 53.50 11.79
C THR A 99 -60.59 52.71 10.49
N GLY A 100 -59.50 52.57 9.74
CA GLY A 100 -59.39 51.67 8.59
C GLY A 100 -58.47 50.50 8.92
N GLY A 101 -59.02 49.33 9.23
CA GLY A 101 -58.19 48.18 9.61
C GLY A 101 -58.94 47.02 10.26
N THR A 102 -58.20 45.96 10.59
CA THR A 102 -58.73 44.79 11.34
C THR A 102 -58.41 44.96 12.82
N THR A 103 -59.43 45.10 13.67
CA THR A 103 -59.27 45.27 15.12
C THR A 103 -59.53 43.98 15.90
N LYS A 104 -58.81 43.79 17.00
CA LYS A 104 -58.97 42.65 17.91
C LYS A 104 -58.79 43.08 19.37
N GLU A 105 -59.79 43.79 19.88
CA GLU A 105 -59.73 44.55 21.13
C GLU A 105 -60.59 43.94 22.25
N THR A 106 -60.34 44.40 23.48
CA THR A 106 -61.30 44.36 24.60
C THR A 106 -61.36 45.77 25.17
N THR A 107 -62.52 46.42 25.12
CA THR A 107 -62.68 47.86 25.40
C THR A 107 -63.63 48.09 26.58
N VAL A 108 -63.27 48.99 27.49
CA VAL A 108 -64.15 49.48 28.56
C VAL A 108 -64.33 51.00 28.38
N GLY A 109 -65.38 51.39 27.68
CA GLY A 109 -65.67 52.79 27.33
C GLY A 109 -66.71 52.91 26.22
N ALA A 110 -67.34 54.08 26.09
CA ALA A 110 -68.39 54.31 25.11
C ALA A 110 -67.83 54.76 23.75
N THR A 111 -68.26 54.12 22.66
CA THR A 111 -67.93 54.51 21.27
C THR A 111 -69.12 54.31 20.33
N GLY A 112 -69.26 55.19 19.34
CA GLY A 112 -70.21 55.05 18.22
C GLY A 112 -69.49 54.54 16.97
N ARG A 113 -70.03 53.50 16.31
CA ARG A 113 -69.45 52.90 15.08
C ARG A 113 -70.41 52.99 13.89
N THR A 114 -69.82 53.12 12.69
CA THR A 114 -70.45 52.73 11.42
C THR A 114 -69.47 51.80 10.69
N THR A 115 -69.93 50.70 10.10
CA THR A 115 -69.08 49.65 9.51
C THR A 115 -69.70 49.13 8.21
N VAL A 116 -68.88 48.85 7.18
CA VAL A 116 -69.36 48.38 5.86
C VAL A 116 -68.38 47.38 5.23
N GLY A 117 -68.85 46.20 4.80
CA GLY A 117 -68.32 45.50 3.62
C GLY A 117 -67.73 44.08 3.78
N THR A 118 -68.28 43.12 3.02
CA THR A 118 -68.00 41.65 3.00
C THR A 118 -68.25 41.09 1.59
N THR A 119 -67.64 40.03 1.04
CA THR A 119 -66.65 39.03 1.50
C THR A 119 -66.03 38.31 0.27
N ASP A 120 -65.00 37.47 0.47
CA ASP A 120 -64.54 36.31 -0.35
C ASP A 120 -64.73 36.30 -1.89
N GLU A 121 -63.62 36.22 -2.64
CA GLU A 121 -63.20 34.94 -3.28
C GLU A 121 -61.81 35.00 -3.95
N LYS A 122 -61.22 33.83 -4.20
CA LYS A 122 -59.80 33.60 -4.49
C LYS A 122 -59.46 33.65 -5.99
N THR A 123 -58.74 34.69 -6.46
CA THR A 123 -57.97 34.61 -7.72
C THR A 123 -56.66 35.39 -7.66
N ILE A 124 -55.60 34.87 -8.28
CA ILE A 124 -54.29 35.52 -8.40
C ILE A 124 -54.38 36.73 -9.35
N ARG A 125 -54.20 37.95 -8.81
CA ARG A 125 -53.60 39.10 -9.51
C ARG A 125 -52.77 39.94 -8.54
N THR A 126 -51.72 40.55 -9.08
CA THR A 126 -50.89 41.56 -8.44
C THR A 126 -51.69 42.81 -8.10
N ALA A 127 -51.45 43.38 -6.92
CA ALA A 127 -51.89 44.72 -6.53
C ALA A 127 -50.70 45.44 -5.90
N ASP A 128 -50.33 46.58 -6.46
CA ASP A 128 -49.22 47.41 -5.99
C ASP A 128 -49.69 48.32 -4.83
N GLY A 129 -48.87 48.46 -3.79
CA GLY A 129 -49.13 49.33 -2.65
C GLY A 129 -47.91 49.43 -1.74
N THR A 130 -47.30 50.63 -1.71
CA THR A 130 -46.24 51.09 -0.77
C THR A 130 -45.10 50.09 -0.47
N THR A 131 -44.14 50.04 -1.39
CA THR A 131 -42.91 49.26 -1.29
C THR A 131 -41.95 49.76 -0.21
N GLY A 132 -41.92 49.10 0.95
CA GLY A 132 -40.67 48.95 1.72
C GLY A 132 -39.70 48.09 0.90
N GLY A 133 -38.83 48.74 0.11
CA GLY A 133 -38.07 48.09 -0.97
C GLY A 133 -37.12 46.98 -0.50
N THR A 134 -37.57 45.73 -0.55
CA THR A 134 -36.70 44.55 -0.36
C THR A 134 -35.97 44.23 -1.65
N THR A 135 -34.71 44.65 -1.74
CA THR A 135 -33.87 44.38 -2.91
C THR A 135 -33.29 42.97 -2.81
N THR A 136 -33.54 42.11 -3.80
CA THR A 136 -32.95 40.77 -3.84
C THR A 136 -31.71 40.72 -4.74
N ILE A 137 -30.58 40.23 -4.21
CA ILE A 137 -29.40 39.89 -5.03
C ILE A 137 -29.26 38.37 -5.09
N THR A 138 -29.37 37.78 -6.28
CA THR A 138 -29.12 36.36 -6.46
C THR A 138 -27.65 36.01 -6.22
N ILE A 139 -27.37 35.32 -5.13
CA ILE A 139 -26.09 34.67 -4.86
C ILE A 139 -26.00 33.40 -5.72
N PRO A 140 -24.93 33.21 -6.53
CA PRO A 140 -24.71 31.97 -7.26
C PRO A 140 -24.63 30.72 -6.35
N ALA A 141 -24.77 29.54 -6.94
CA ALA A 141 -24.52 28.27 -6.26
C ALA A 141 -23.04 28.13 -5.82
N ASN A 142 -22.80 27.36 -4.76
CA ASN A 142 -21.46 27.08 -4.20
C ASN A 142 -20.68 28.31 -3.71
N VAL A 143 -21.37 29.40 -3.35
CA VAL A 143 -20.75 30.57 -2.72
C VAL A 143 -20.65 30.34 -1.21
N LYS A 144 -19.44 30.49 -0.67
CA LYS A 144 -19.18 30.45 0.78
C LYS A 144 -19.49 31.81 1.41
N LEU A 145 -20.28 31.81 2.48
CA LEU A 145 -20.74 32.99 3.21
C LEU A 145 -20.44 32.84 4.70
N LYS A 146 -20.06 33.95 5.36
CA LYS A 146 -19.92 34.00 6.82
C LYS A 146 -21.30 34.27 7.42
N VAL A 147 -21.70 33.49 8.41
CA VAL A 147 -22.90 33.75 9.20
C VAL A 147 -22.53 34.73 10.31
N GLU A 148 -23.19 35.88 10.30
CA GLU A 148 -23.00 36.95 11.27
C GLU A 148 -23.99 36.81 12.44
N LYS A 149 -25.23 36.40 12.14
CA LYS A 149 -26.32 36.16 13.07
C LYS A 149 -27.21 35.02 12.55
N GLU A 150 -27.90 34.33 13.45
CA GLU A 150 -28.82 33.23 13.14
C GLU A 150 -30.12 33.44 13.92
N GLU A 151 -31.26 33.54 13.22
CA GLU A 151 -32.58 33.69 13.84
C GLU A 151 -33.61 32.88 13.04
N ASN A 152 -34.47 32.12 13.75
CA ASN A 152 -35.54 31.32 13.16
C ASN A 152 -35.04 30.47 11.97
N GLU A 153 -35.60 30.65 10.77
CA GLU A 153 -35.22 29.94 9.54
C GLU A 153 -34.19 30.70 8.67
N LEU A 154 -33.56 31.74 9.20
CA LEU A 154 -32.66 32.64 8.47
C LEU A 154 -31.22 32.64 9.01
N TYR A 155 -30.27 32.87 8.10
CA TYR A 155 -28.92 33.31 8.39
C TYR A 155 -28.72 34.73 7.89
N TYR A 156 -28.11 35.58 8.71
CA TYR A 156 -27.64 36.91 8.31
C TYR A 156 -26.22 36.78 7.77
N VAL A 157 -25.98 37.32 6.58
CA VAL A 157 -24.74 37.17 5.83
C VAL A 157 -24.45 38.43 5.01
N THR A 158 -23.17 38.71 4.77
CA THR A 158 -22.75 39.71 3.78
C THR A 158 -22.24 39.04 2.49
N TYR A 159 -22.72 39.48 1.33
CA TYR A 159 -22.24 39.09 0.00
C TYR A 159 -22.03 40.32 -0.89
N LYS A 160 -20.81 40.50 -1.42
CA LYS A 160 -20.42 41.67 -2.24
C LYS A 160 -20.88 42.99 -1.60
N GLU A 161 -20.46 43.24 -0.35
CA GLU A 161 -20.76 44.46 0.42
C GLU A 161 -22.25 44.66 0.79
N ASN A 162 -23.15 43.78 0.34
CA ASN A 162 -24.56 43.81 0.71
C ASN A 162 -24.81 42.86 1.88
N ALA A 163 -25.28 43.39 3.00
CA ALA A 163 -25.77 42.60 4.13
C ALA A 163 -27.24 42.23 3.92
N GLY A 164 -27.63 41.01 4.27
CA GLY A 164 -29.00 40.55 4.13
C GLY A 164 -29.24 39.18 4.73
N THR A 165 -30.41 38.62 4.46
CA THR A 165 -30.81 37.30 4.98
C THR A 165 -30.92 36.25 3.88
N ILE A 166 -30.61 35.00 4.24
CA ILE A 166 -30.81 33.80 3.41
C ILE A 166 -31.49 32.70 4.22
N LEU A 167 -32.34 31.90 3.57
CA LEU A 167 -33.00 30.76 4.19
C LEU A 167 -32.00 29.62 4.50
N LYS A 168 -32.08 29.06 5.72
CA LYS A 168 -31.28 27.90 6.15
C LYS A 168 -31.41 26.72 5.20
N SER A 169 -32.61 26.48 4.68
CA SER A 169 -32.93 25.41 3.72
C SER A 169 -32.27 25.57 2.33
N LYS A 170 -31.68 26.72 2.03
CA LYS A 170 -30.97 27.01 0.77
C LYS A 170 -29.45 26.87 0.87
N VAL A 171 -28.94 26.60 2.06
CA VAL A 171 -27.51 26.41 2.33
C VAL A 171 -27.21 25.10 3.04
N ARG A 172 -25.93 24.76 3.10
CA ARG A 172 -25.37 23.76 4.01
C ARG A 172 -24.20 24.37 4.79
N ASP A 173 -23.79 23.72 5.88
CA ASP A 173 -22.53 24.08 6.54
C ASP A 173 -21.33 23.95 5.59
N ALA A 174 -20.40 24.89 5.69
CA ALA A 174 -19.13 24.83 4.99
C ALA A 174 -18.23 23.76 5.65
N THR A 175 -17.64 22.91 4.83
CA THR A 175 -16.63 21.96 5.33
C THR A 175 -15.38 22.71 5.79
N PRO A 176 -14.58 22.16 6.73
CA PRO A 176 -13.36 22.82 7.20
C PRO A 176 -12.38 23.21 6.07
N TRP A 177 -12.36 22.44 4.98
CA TRP A 177 -11.56 22.70 3.78
C TRP A 177 -12.13 23.77 2.84
N GLU A 178 -13.43 24.07 2.90
CA GLU A 178 -14.01 25.24 2.23
C GLU A 178 -13.76 26.52 3.04
N ILE A 179 -13.77 26.42 4.38
CA ILE A 179 -13.36 27.51 5.26
C ILE A 179 -11.88 27.85 5.03
N ASN A 180 -10.99 26.85 5.04
CA ASN A 180 -9.53 27.01 4.92
C ASN A 180 -8.92 26.31 3.68
N PRO A 181 -9.23 26.74 2.45
CA PRO A 181 -8.81 26.03 1.22
C PRO A 181 -7.30 26.11 0.95
N THR A 182 -6.68 27.21 1.37
CA THR A 182 -5.24 27.47 1.24
C THR A 182 -4.38 26.73 2.25
N ALA A 183 -4.96 26.02 3.23
CA ALA A 183 -4.20 25.31 4.24
C ALA A 183 -3.26 24.25 3.63
N THR A 184 -1.98 24.34 3.97
CA THR A 184 -0.91 23.45 3.52
C THR A 184 -0.56 22.36 4.53
N VAL A 185 -1.15 22.39 5.72
CA VAL A 185 -0.97 21.40 6.79
C VAL A 185 -2.35 20.90 7.24
N PHE A 186 -2.44 19.62 7.59
CA PHE A 186 -3.69 19.02 8.09
C PHE A 186 -3.44 17.94 9.14
N LYS A 187 -4.44 17.74 10.02
CA LYS A 187 -4.52 16.65 10.99
C LYS A 187 -5.48 15.58 10.49
N VAL A 188 -5.09 14.31 10.57
CA VAL A 188 -5.97 13.16 10.33
C VAL A 188 -6.88 12.96 11.54
N THR A 189 -8.20 12.95 11.34
CA THR A 189 -9.19 12.92 12.44
C THR A 189 -9.61 11.50 12.84
N LYS A 190 -9.53 10.55 11.91
CA LYS A 190 -9.83 9.12 12.12
C LYS A 190 -8.82 8.26 11.36
N ASP A 191 -8.57 7.05 11.85
CA ASP A 191 -7.75 6.06 11.13
C ASP A 191 -8.20 5.93 9.68
N THR A 192 -7.25 5.98 8.75
CA THR A 192 -7.54 6.05 7.31
C THR A 192 -6.50 5.31 6.49
N PRO A 193 -6.88 4.64 5.38
CA PRO A 193 -5.91 4.00 4.48
C PRO A 193 -4.88 5.00 3.94
N LEU A 194 -3.61 4.58 3.91
CA LEU A 194 -2.59 5.19 3.08
C LEU A 194 -2.68 4.55 1.70
N LEU A 195 -3.26 5.28 0.74
CA LEU A 195 -3.48 4.78 -0.61
C LEU A 195 -2.31 5.19 -1.51
N LEU A 196 -1.77 4.25 -2.29
CA LEU A 196 -0.79 4.53 -3.35
C LEU A 196 -1.41 4.23 -4.71
N ASN A 197 -1.02 4.98 -5.74
CA ASN A 197 -1.46 4.71 -7.11
C ASN A 197 -0.56 3.64 -7.76
N GLU A 198 -1.15 2.50 -8.08
CA GLU A 198 -0.50 1.41 -8.82
C GLU A 198 -1.28 1.15 -10.11
N SER A 199 -0.63 1.40 -11.26
CA SER A 199 -1.22 1.21 -12.59
C SER A 199 -2.61 1.85 -12.78
N GLY A 200 -2.83 3.02 -12.17
CA GLY A 200 -4.09 3.77 -12.26
C GLY A 200 -5.12 3.44 -11.18
N LYS A 201 -4.85 2.46 -10.30
CA LYS A 201 -5.73 2.08 -9.18
C LYS A 201 -5.14 2.53 -7.85
N LEU A 202 -5.98 3.09 -6.98
CA LEU A 202 -5.60 3.38 -5.60
C LEU A 202 -5.64 2.09 -4.78
N VAL A 203 -4.50 1.67 -4.23
CA VAL A 203 -4.36 0.45 -3.44
C VAL A 203 -3.92 0.80 -2.02
N ASN A 204 -4.54 0.17 -1.02
CA ASN A 204 -4.15 0.31 0.37
C ASN A 204 -2.75 -0.28 0.63
N ARG A 205 -1.87 0.54 1.21
CA ARG A 205 -0.46 0.24 1.49
C ARG A 205 -0.08 0.58 2.93
N GLY A 206 -1.05 0.86 3.79
CA GLY A 206 -0.88 1.07 5.22
C GLY A 206 -2.08 1.77 5.85
N THR A 207 -2.03 1.98 7.16
CA THR A 207 -3.06 2.75 7.88
C THR A 207 -2.41 3.94 8.54
N VAL A 208 -2.79 5.15 8.13
CA VAL A 208 -2.46 6.37 8.86
C VAL A 208 -3.35 6.43 10.09
N LYS A 209 -2.73 6.69 11.25
CA LYS A 209 -3.41 6.76 12.53
C LYS A 209 -4.02 8.15 12.74
N ALA A 210 -5.16 8.19 13.44
CA ALA A 210 -5.74 9.45 13.93
C ALA A 210 -4.70 10.30 14.70
N ASN A 211 -4.88 11.62 14.64
CA ASN A 211 -3.97 12.66 15.14
C ASN A 211 -2.60 12.76 14.43
N THR A 212 -2.37 12.04 13.33
CA THR A 212 -1.17 12.27 12.50
C THR A 212 -1.31 13.58 11.73
N ILE A 213 -0.26 14.42 11.76
CA ILE A 213 -0.22 15.72 11.06
C ILE A 213 0.72 15.61 9.85
N PHE A 214 0.28 16.11 8.70
CA PHE A 214 1.04 16.09 7.44
C PHE A 214 0.96 17.41 6.67
N SER A 215 1.99 17.69 5.89
CA SER A 215 1.96 18.69 4.81
C SER A 215 1.22 18.15 3.59
N LYS A 216 0.24 18.91 3.11
CA LYS A 216 -0.47 18.71 1.84
C LYS A 216 0.46 19.06 0.68
N SER A 217 0.64 18.14 -0.26
CA SER A 217 1.39 18.37 -1.51
C SER A 217 0.49 18.55 -2.74
N GLY A 218 -0.83 18.52 -2.56
CA GLY A 218 -1.84 18.67 -3.62
C GLY A 218 -3.17 18.05 -3.22
N GLU A 219 -4.14 18.07 -4.15
CA GLU A 219 -5.45 17.42 -3.99
C GLU A 219 -5.89 16.77 -5.31
N LYS A 220 -6.64 15.66 -5.22
CA LYS A 220 -7.25 15.01 -6.38
C LYS A 220 -8.59 14.38 -6.01
N GLY A 221 -9.68 15.00 -6.46
CA GLY A 221 -11.04 14.59 -6.09
C GLY A 221 -11.24 14.62 -4.58
N GLN A 222 -11.71 13.52 -4.00
CA GLN A 222 -11.93 13.39 -2.55
C GLN A 222 -10.65 13.06 -1.74
N ASN A 223 -9.46 13.13 -2.34
CA ASN A 223 -8.21 12.81 -1.64
C ASN A 223 -7.25 14.00 -1.57
N LEU A 224 -6.64 14.19 -0.41
CA LEU A 224 -5.42 14.99 -0.24
C LEU A 224 -4.21 14.18 -0.66
N MET A 225 -3.23 14.84 -1.27
CA MET A 225 -1.95 14.24 -1.65
C MET A 225 -0.90 14.58 -0.61
N ILE A 226 -0.06 13.59 -0.26
CA ILE A 226 1.14 13.76 0.56
C ILE A 226 2.33 13.06 -0.10
N GLN A 227 3.55 13.51 0.21
CA GLN A 227 4.76 12.79 -0.20
C GLN A 227 4.99 11.57 0.68
N TYR A 228 5.17 10.40 0.08
CA TYR A 228 5.47 9.13 0.76
C TYR A 228 6.66 8.46 0.06
N SER A 229 7.81 8.45 0.73
CA SER A 229 9.07 7.98 0.12
C SER A 229 9.38 8.75 -1.17
N ASN A 230 9.38 8.10 -2.33
CA ASN A 230 9.63 8.70 -3.66
C ASN A 230 8.37 8.82 -4.53
N GLN A 231 7.17 8.76 -3.92
CA GLN A 231 5.89 8.78 -4.65
C GLN A 231 4.80 9.50 -3.86
N THR A 232 3.70 9.84 -4.54
CA THR A 232 2.52 10.42 -3.88
C THR A 232 1.67 9.34 -3.20
N ALA A 233 1.31 9.59 -1.95
CA ALA A 233 0.22 8.90 -1.27
C ALA A 233 -1.04 9.78 -1.20
N TYR A 234 -2.19 9.12 -1.12
CA TYR A 234 -3.51 9.73 -1.10
C TYR A 234 -4.20 9.42 0.23
N ILE A 235 -4.76 10.45 0.84
CA ILE A 235 -5.49 10.39 2.12
C ILE A 235 -6.89 10.95 1.90
N ASP A 236 -7.91 10.20 2.33
CA ASP A 236 -9.32 10.60 2.28
C ASP A 236 -9.55 11.96 2.96
N LYS A 237 -9.96 12.97 2.18
CA LYS A 237 -10.14 14.37 2.61
C LYS A 237 -11.22 14.48 3.69
N SER A 238 -12.24 13.61 3.69
CA SER A 238 -13.31 13.62 4.70
C SER A 238 -12.83 13.23 6.11
N LYS A 239 -11.67 12.59 6.21
CA LYS A 239 -11.04 12.14 7.46
C LYS A 239 -9.91 13.08 7.92
N THR A 240 -9.95 14.34 7.51
CA THR A 240 -8.91 15.32 7.78
C THR A 240 -9.47 16.69 8.16
N LEU A 241 -8.70 17.41 8.97
CA LEU A 241 -8.97 18.79 9.38
C LEU A 241 -7.80 19.68 8.91
N PRO A 242 -8.02 20.71 8.08
CA PRO A 242 -6.99 21.67 7.74
C PRO A 242 -6.58 22.47 8.98
N LEU A 243 -5.29 22.78 9.08
CA LEU A 243 -4.75 23.62 10.14
C LEU A 243 -4.36 24.96 9.53
N SER A 244 -5.03 26.04 9.97
CA SER A 244 -5.01 27.35 9.31
C SER A 244 -3.85 28.25 9.74
N LYS A 245 -3.19 27.97 10.88
CA LYS A 245 -2.04 28.72 11.39
C LYS A 245 -0.87 27.85 11.85
N ASP A 246 -1.03 26.53 11.88
CA ASP A 246 -0.03 25.63 12.47
C ASP A 246 1.15 25.34 11.54
N LYS A 247 2.35 25.55 12.07
CA LYS A 247 3.59 25.07 11.45
C LYS A 247 3.68 23.55 11.62
N MET A 248 4.31 22.87 10.67
CA MET A 248 4.61 21.44 10.81
C MET A 248 5.35 21.14 12.12
N PRO A 249 5.03 20.04 12.84
CA PRO A 249 5.69 19.70 14.09
C PRO A 249 7.21 19.62 13.94
N VAL A 250 7.94 20.46 14.68
CA VAL A 250 9.41 20.53 14.60
C VAL A 250 10.03 19.34 15.34
N THR A 251 10.46 18.31 14.60
CA THR A 251 11.17 17.15 15.16
C THR A 251 12.68 17.35 15.17
N ASN A 252 13.20 17.92 16.25
CA ASN A 252 14.65 18.04 16.49
C ASN A 252 15.24 16.72 17.02
N ILE A 253 15.72 15.88 16.11
CA ILE A 253 16.53 14.69 16.43
C ILE A 253 17.89 14.75 15.71
N ALA A 254 18.97 14.44 16.43
CA ALA A 254 20.30 14.31 15.85
C ALA A 254 20.41 13.00 15.05
N THR A 255 20.59 13.10 13.75
CA THR A 255 20.56 11.96 12.81
C THR A 255 21.86 11.82 12.04
N LYS A 256 22.29 10.60 11.73
CA LYS A 256 23.45 10.33 10.87
C LYS A 256 23.00 10.03 9.43
N PRO A 257 23.60 10.62 8.39
CA PRO A 257 23.22 10.35 6.99
C PRO A 257 23.51 8.91 6.59
N VAL A 258 22.81 8.42 5.56
CA VAL A 258 23.00 7.08 4.99
C VAL A 258 23.45 7.14 3.53
N LYS A 259 24.27 6.17 3.12
CA LYS A 259 24.60 5.95 1.69
C LYS A 259 23.54 5.15 0.95
N ILE A 260 22.71 4.40 1.67
CA ILE A 260 21.68 3.51 1.13
C ILE A 260 20.32 4.05 1.58
N THR A 261 19.54 4.52 0.61
CA THR A 261 18.26 5.20 0.86
C THR A 261 17.05 4.35 0.50
N ALA A 262 17.18 3.28 -0.27
CA ALA A 262 16.08 2.37 -0.59
C ALA A 262 15.97 1.25 0.44
N SER A 263 14.73 0.86 0.78
CA SER A 263 14.47 -0.24 1.70
C SER A 263 13.11 -0.90 1.47
N VAL A 264 12.92 -2.09 2.04
CA VAL A 264 11.64 -2.81 2.09
C VAL A 264 11.34 -3.27 3.51
N ALA A 265 10.10 -3.06 3.97
CA ALA A 265 9.59 -3.61 5.22
C ALA A 265 9.51 -5.15 5.15
N VAL A 266 10.31 -5.89 5.93
CA VAL A 266 10.35 -7.36 5.88
C VAL A 266 9.17 -8.02 6.62
N ARG A 267 8.48 -7.26 7.47
CA ARG A 267 7.28 -7.67 8.22
C ARG A 267 6.34 -6.50 8.40
N ASN A 268 5.12 -6.78 8.88
CA ASN A 268 4.23 -5.73 9.37
C ASN A 268 4.91 -4.98 10.51
N THR A 269 5.01 -3.66 10.39
CA THR A 269 5.74 -2.78 11.31
C THR A 269 5.01 -1.42 11.40
N LYS A 270 5.60 -0.48 12.12
CA LYS A 270 5.04 0.85 12.37
C LYS A 270 6.09 1.93 12.21
N ILE A 271 5.68 3.04 11.60
CA ILE A 271 6.39 4.31 11.66
C ILE A 271 5.86 5.05 12.89
N VAL A 272 6.75 5.47 13.79
CA VAL A 272 6.43 6.15 15.06
C VAL A 272 7.02 7.55 15.11
N PHE A 273 6.41 8.43 15.93
CA PHE A 273 6.90 9.81 16.07
C PHE A 273 8.28 9.85 16.76
N PRO A 274 9.24 10.69 16.29
CA PRO A 274 10.58 10.76 16.88
C PRO A 274 10.65 11.19 18.35
N ASN A 275 9.72 12.03 18.80
CA ASN A 275 9.71 12.61 20.15
C ASN A 275 9.21 11.63 21.24
N THR A 276 8.38 10.65 20.88
CA THR A 276 7.78 9.71 21.84
C THR A 276 8.15 8.26 21.57
N SER A 277 8.43 7.89 20.31
CA SER A 277 8.67 6.51 19.79
C SER A 277 7.58 5.46 20.08
N LYS A 278 6.64 5.75 20.96
CA LYS A 278 5.50 4.89 21.33
C LYS A 278 4.29 5.15 20.42
N THR A 279 4.02 6.42 20.13
CA THR A 279 2.86 6.84 19.31
C THR A 279 3.10 6.50 17.84
N THR A 280 2.16 5.75 17.24
CA THR A 280 2.24 5.29 15.86
C THR A 280 1.64 6.32 14.91
N MET A 281 2.36 6.66 13.85
CA MET A 281 1.90 7.51 12.74
C MET A 281 1.24 6.66 11.66
N VAL A 282 1.93 5.59 11.22
CA VAL A 282 1.49 4.74 10.11
C VAL A 282 1.82 3.28 10.41
N ASN A 283 0.82 2.42 10.30
CA ASN A 283 1.02 0.96 10.20
C ASN A 283 1.48 0.64 8.78
N VAL A 284 2.66 0.01 8.65
CA VAL A 284 3.27 -0.36 7.37
C VAL A 284 3.22 -1.89 7.23
N PRO A 285 2.46 -2.43 6.27
CA PRO A 285 2.48 -3.86 5.96
C PRO A 285 3.86 -4.37 5.55
N ALA A 286 4.06 -5.67 5.60
CA ALA A 286 5.21 -6.30 4.95
C ALA A 286 5.26 -5.97 3.44
N LYS A 287 6.46 -6.04 2.87
CA LYS A 287 6.79 -5.82 1.46
C LYS A 287 6.62 -4.38 0.95
N GLN A 288 6.39 -3.41 1.83
CA GLN A 288 6.32 -2.00 1.45
C GLN A 288 7.71 -1.41 1.20
N LYS A 289 7.89 -0.77 0.03
CA LYS A 289 9.09 0.02 -0.28
C LYS A 289 9.07 1.33 0.50
N LEU A 290 10.20 1.66 1.11
CA LEU A 290 10.40 2.85 1.93
C LEU A 290 11.71 3.55 1.58
N VAL A 291 11.71 4.88 1.58
CA VAL A 291 12.93 5.68 1.45
C VAL A 291 13.42 6.15 2.82
N ILE A 292 14.65 5.75 3.15
CA ILE A 292 15.37 6.13 4.35
C ILE A 292 16.12 7.43 4.08
N ASP A 293 15.86 8.41 4.95
CA ASP A 293 16.52 9.70 5.01
C ASP A 293 17.84 9.61 5.79
N SER A 294 17.81 8.96 6.95
CA SER A 294 18.92 8.96 7.90
C SER A 294 18.80 7.85 8.96
N ILE A 295 19.74 7.78 9.89
CA ILE A 295 19.76 6.84 11.02
C ILE A 295 19.63 7.59 12.35
N TYR A 296 18.83 7.03 13.26
CA TYR A 296 18.72 7.45 14.66
C TYR A 296 18.74 6.22 15.57
N SER A 297 19.83 6.01 16.32
CA SER A 297 20.01 4.86 17.22
C SER A 297 19.71 3.50 16.53
N THR A 298 18.78 2.71 17.06
CA THR A 298 18.28 1.42 16.52
C THR A 298 17.21 1.56 15.43
N TYR A 299 16.91 2.79 14.99
CA TYR A 299 15.91 3.11 13.98
C TYR A 299 16.55 3.65 12.68
N TYR A 300 15.85 3.41 11.57
CA TYR A 300 15.95 4.24 10.39
C TYR A 300 14.96 5.40 10.50
N VAL A 301 15.30 6.52 9.89
CA VAL A 301 14.45 7.71 9.77
C VAL A 301 13.88 7.72 8.35
N VAL A 302 12.57 7.83 8.24
CA VAL A 302 11.85 7.96 6.96
C VAL A 302 11.13 9.31 6.92
N LYS A 303 10.93 9.87 5.72
CA LYS A 303 10.15 11.09 5.51
C LYS A 303 8.79 10.75 4.91
N ILE A 304 7.73 11.26 5.54
CA ILE A 304 6.34 11.01 5.15
C ILE A 304 5.51 12.27 5.45
N GLY A 305 4.78 12.78 4.46
CA GLY A 305 3.93 13.97 4.59
C GLY A 305 4.63 15.16 5.25
N GLY A 306 5.90 15.41 4.91
CA GLY A 306 6.70 16.50 5.47
C GLY A 306 7.28 16.28 6.87
N ILE A 307 6.90 15.21 7.60
CA ILE A 307 7.43 14.90 8.94
C ILE A 307 8.44 13.73 8.90
N LYS A 308 9.41 13.73 9.83
CA LYS A 308 10.29 12.58 10.10
C LYS A 308 9.55 11.54 10.95
N GLY A 309 9.61 10.28 10.55
CA GLY A 309 9.16 9.14 11.34
C GLY A 309 10.30 8.15 11.59
N LEU A 310 10.23 7.42 12.70
CA LEU A 310 11.18 6.36 13.05
C LEU A 310 10.60 4.98 12.72
N ILE A 311 11.42 4.08 12.21
CA ILE A 311 11.06 2.68 11.94
C ILE A 311 12.22 1.76 12.35
N PRO A 312 11.99 0.63 13.05
CA PRO A 312 13.08 -0.19 13.59
C PRO A 312 13.99 -0.72 12.48
N LYS A 313 15.31 -0.69 12.70
CA LYS A 313 16.27 -1.24 11.72
C LYS A 313 16.06 -2.71 11.42
N ALA A 314 15.65 -3.47 12.43
CA ALA A 314 15.34 -4.90 12.33
C ALA A 314 14.09 -5.20 11.48
N ASP A 315 13.34 -4.18 11.03
CA ASP A 315 12.14 -4.34 10.22
C ASP A 315 12.36 -3.95 8.75
N LEU A 316 13.52 -3.40 8.39
CA LEU A 316 13.86 -2.97 7.03
C LEU A 316 15.05 -3.73 6.44
N SER A 317 14.88 -4.23 5.21
CA SER A 317 15.98 -4.70 4.35
C SER A 317 16.47 -3.55 3.48
N LEU A 318 17.78 -3.32 3.42
CA LEU A 318 18.39 -2.15 2.74
C LEU A 318 18.90 -2.39 1.31
N LYS A 319 19.08 -3.65 0.88
CA LYS A 319 20.07 -3.91 -0.17
C LYS A 319 19.70 -3.30 -1.53
N ILE A 320 20.67 -2.58 -2.10
CA ILE A 320 20.69 -2.11 -3.48
C ILE A 320 21.83 -2.82 -4.23
N ASN A 321 21.49 -3.47 -5.34
CA ASN A 321 22.35 -4.32 -6.20
C ASN A 321 22.81 -5.64 -5.53
N ASN A 322 22.49 -6.77 -6.19
CA ASN A 322 22.85 -8.13 -5.76
C ASN A 322 22.48 -8.41 -4.29
N TYR A 323 21.17 -8.54 -4.05
CA TYR A 323 20.63 -8.89 -2.75
C TYR A 323 21.13 -10.26 -2.26
N VAL A 324 21.15 -11.25 -3.16
CA VAL A 324 21.63 -12.61 -2.89
C VAL A 324 23.13 -12.56 -2.58
N ASN A 325 23.53 -13.29 -1.54
CA ASN A 325 24.94 -13.66 -1.37
C ASN A 325 25.05 -15.16 -1.67
N PRO A 326 25.60 -15.54 -2.83
CA PRO A 326 25.73 -16.93 -3.26
C PRO A 326 27.02 -17.57 -2.75
N SER A 327 27.79 -16.91 -1.89
CA SER A 327 29.06 -17.44 -1.37
C SER A 327 28.83 -18.46 -0.26
N GLY A 328 29.51 -19.61 -0.33
CA GLY A 328 29.51 -20.60 0.75
C GLY A 328 28.30 -21.55 0.75
N ASN A 329 28.02 -22.15 1.91
CA ASN A 329 26.92 -23.09 2.09
C ASN A 329 25.58 -22.33 2.07
N TYR A 330 24.91 -22.34 0.92
CA TYR A 330 23.59 -21.75 0.76
C TYR A 330 22.54 -22.70 1.35
N SER A 331 22.06 -22.38 2.55
CA SER A 331 21.16 -23.25 3.31
C SER A 331 19.69 -23.12 2.87
N TYR A 332 18.87 -24.11 3.22
CA TYR A 332 17.42 -24.06 3.01
C TYR A 332 16.75 -22.86 3.72
N ASP A 333 17.24 -22.52 4.91
CA ASP A 333 16.73 -21.40 5.70
C ASP A 333 17.02 -20.07 4.98
N LYS A 334 18.25 -19.93 4.45
CA LYS A 334 18.65 -18.77 3.64
C LYS A 334 17.87 -18.71 2.32
N LEU A 335 17.71 -19.84 1.62
CA LEU A 335 16.89 -19.92 0.40
C LEU A 335 15.46 -19.43 0.64
N THR A 336 14.84 -19.85 1.74
CA THR A 336 13.46 -19.47 2.07
C THR A 336 13.33 -17.96 2.29
N LEU A 337 14.27 -17.36 3.02
CA LEU A 337 14.31 -15.91 3.26
C LEU A 337 14.59 -15.12 1.97
N ASP A 338 15.65 -15.51 1.24
CA ASP A 338 16.06 -14.81 0.02
C ASP A 338 14.95 -14.84 -1.05
N LEU A 339 14.22 -15.95 -1.20
CA LEU A 339 13.06 -16.03 -2.11
C LEU A 339 11.91 -15.10 -1.68
N GLN A 340 11.61 -15.04 -0.37
CA GLN A 340 10.56 -14.16 0.15
C GLN A 340 10.91 -12.68 -0.03
N GLU A 341 12.18 -12.31 0.18
CA GLU A 341 12.67 -10.95 -0.04
C GLU A 341 12.69 -10.59 -1.52
N LEU A 342 13.22 -11.44 -2.42
CA LEU A 342 13.19 -11.18 -3.87
C LEU A 342 11.75 -10.97 -4.39
N ASN A 343 10.79 -11.77 -3.91
CA ASN A 343 9.37 -11.58 -4.21
C ASN A 343 8.81 -10.28 -3.63
N ALA A 344 9.35 -9.77 -2.51
CA ALA A 344 8.94 -8.51 -1.90
C ALA A 344 9.52 -7.29 -2.63
N TRP A 345 10.75 -7.40 -3.16
CA TRP A 345 11.39 -6.35 -3.95
C TRP A 345 10.78 -6.20 -5.35
N TYR A 346 10.35 -7.32 -5.96
CA TYR A 346 9.94 -7.39 -7.37
C TYR A 346 8.52 -7.97 -7.63
N PRO A 347 7.48 -7.61 -6.85
CA PRO A 347 6.19 -8.31 -6.86
C PRO A 347 5.40 -8.20 -8.18
N GLY A 348 5.70 -7.21 -9.03
CA GLY A 348 5.05 -7.04 -10.33
C GLY A 348 5.47 -8.05 -11.41
N PHE A 349 6.58 -8.77 -11.21
CA PHE A 349 7.12 -9.73 -12.17
C PHE A 349 7.84 -10.92 -11.51
N THR A 350 7.60 -11.16 -10.22
CA THR A 350 8.04 -12.38 -9.53
C THR A 350 6.89 -13.02 -8.75
N LYS A 351 6.90 -14.35 -8.64
CA LYS A 351 5.93 -15.10 -7.82
C LYS A 351 6.55 -16.38 -7.28
N VAL A 352 6.69 -16.46 -5.96
CA VAL A 352 7.06 -17.68 -5.22
C VAL A 352 5.83 -18.57 -5.02
N GLU A 353 6.01 -19.87 -5.19
CA GLU A 353 5.00 -20.89 -4.90
C GLU A 353 5.65 -22.13 -4.25
N THR A 354 4.85 -22.88 -3.49
CA THR A 354 5.26 -24.19 -2.95
C THR A 354 4.74 -25.28 -3.88
N ILE A 355 5.65 -26.03 -4.50
CA ILE A 355 5.30 -27.08 -5.47
C ILE A 355 5.09 -28.45 -4.82
N GLY A 356 5.53 -28.60 -3.57
CA GLY A 356 5.35 -29.82 -2.77
C GLY A 356 6.16 -29.77 -1.48
N LYS A 357 6.38 -30.94 -0.87
CA LYS A 357 7.18 -31.09 0.34
C LYS A 357 8.18 -32.24 0.21
N SER A 358 9.29 -32.13 0.90
CA SER A 358 10.27 -33.21 1.06
C SER A 358 9.80 -34.26 2.07
N VAL A 359 10.56 -35.34 2.23
CA VAL A 359 10.28 -36.38 3.23
C VAL A 359 10.21 -35.82 4.65
N ASP A 360 11.15 -34.94 5.03
CA ASP A 360 11.11 -34.28 6.34
C ASP A 360 10.07 -33.13 6.39
N GLY A 361 9.36 -32.85 5.30
CA GLY A 361 8.27 -31.88 5.25
C GLY A 361 8.68 -30.43 4.97
N ARG A 362 9.95 -30.19 4.60
CA ARG A 362 10.42 -28.89 4.07
C ARG A 362 9.68 -28.60 2.77
N ASN A 363 9.37 -27.33 2.50
CA ASN A 363 8.70 -26.95 1.25
C ASN A 363 9.69 -27.06 0.09
N LEU A 364 9.23 -27.54 -1.06
CA LEU A 364 9.94 -27.32 -2.32
C LEU A 364 9.37 -26.04 -2.92
N TYR A 365 10.23 -25.04 -3.15
CA TYR A 365 9.83 -23.76 -3.72
C TYR A 365 10.15 -23.68 -5.21
N ALA A 366 9.20 -23.15 -5.97
CA ALA A 366 9.46 -22.56 -7.27
C ALA A 366 9.33 -21.03 -7.18
N ILE A 367 10.03 -20.31 -8.04
CA ILE A 367 9.80 -18.87 -8.27
C ILE A 367 9.74 -18.57 -9.76
N LYS A 368 8.61 -17.99 -10.18
CA LYS A 368 8.44 -17.38 -11.50
C LYS A 368 9.19 -16.05 -11.52
N LEU A 369 9.93 -15.79 -12.59
CA LEU A 369 10.49 -14.49 -12.95
C LEU A 369 10.04 -14.11 -14.37
N GLY A 370 9.56 -12.87 -14.53
CA GLY A 370 9.04 -12.34 -15.79
C GLY A 370 7.52 -12.41 -15.91
N THR A 371 6.99 -11.70 -16.91
CA THR A 371 5.54 -11.59 -17.22
C THR A 371 5.16 -12.31 -18.51
N GLY A 372 6.12 -12.92 -19.20
CA GLY A 372 5.93 -13.62 -20.47
C GLY A 372 4.96 -14.80 -20.42
N LYS A 373 4.24 -15.00 -21.53
CA LYS A 373 3.30 -16.12 -21.76
C LYS A 373 4.02 -17.44 -22.08
N SER A 374 5.16 -17.39 -22.76
CA SER A 374 6.03 -18.54 -22.93
C SER A 374 6.75 -18.84 -21.61
N GLU A 375 7.08 -20.10 -21.35
CA GLU A 375 7.68 -20.50 -20.07
C GLU A 375 8.87 -21.44 -20.29
N ILE A 376 9.91 -21.32 -19.47
CA ILE A 376 11.02 -22.30 -19.35
C ILE A 376 11.24 -22.63 -17.88
N SER A 377 11.91 -23.75 -17.59
CA SER A 377 12.27 -24.13 -16.22
C SER A 377 13.76 -24.38 -16.01
N ILE A 378 14.27 -23.96 -14.87
CA ILE A 378 15.64 -24.23 -14.41
C ILE A 378 15.56 -24.79 -13.00
N ASN A 379 16.11 -25.96 -12.76
CA ASN A 379 16.10 -26.62 -11.46
C ASN A 379 17.50 -27.09 -11.06
N GLY A 380 17.71 -27.34 -9.76
CA GLY A 380 19.01 -27.73 -9.23
C GLY A 380 18.92 -28.50 -7.92
N SER A 381 20.08 -29.02 -7.50
CA SER A 381 20.25 -29.78 -6.26
C SER A 381 19.29 -30.97 -6.13
N HIS A 382 19.07 -31.73 -7.22
CA HIS A 382 18.51 -33.08 -7.13
C HIS A 382 19.41 -33.98 -6.27
N HIS A 383 20.72 -33.85 -6.45
CA HIS A 383 21.70 -34.51 -5.60
C HIS A 383 22.18 -33.59 -4.47
N ALA A 384 22.22 -34.11 -3.25
CA ALA A 384 22.48 -33.37 -2.02
C ALA A 384 23.83 -32.63 -1.97
N ARG A 385 24.92 -33.29 -2.37
CA ARG A 385 26.28 -32.70 -2.42
C ARG A 385 26.46 -31.66 -3.52
N GLU A 386 25.57 -31.59 -4.50
CA GLU A 386 25.70 -30.75 -5.70
C GLU A 386 25.05 -29.37 -5.50
N HIS A 387 24.96 -28.92 -4.24
CA HIS A 387 24.17 -27.77 -3.83
C HIS A 387 24.68 -26.40 -4.30
N MET A 388 25.91 -26.29 -4.83
CA MET A 388 26.35 -25.07 -5.53
C MET A 388 25.44 -24.71 -6.72
N THR A 389 24.69 -25.68 -7.24
CA THR A 389 23.64 -25.45 -8.24
C THR A 389 22.50 -24.57 -7.69
N THR A 390 22.16 -24.65 -6.39
CA THR A 390 21.26 -23.68 -5.71
C THR A 390 21.87 -22.27 -5.77
N ASN A 391 23.15 -22.13 -5.41
CA ASN A 391 23.84 -20.83 -5.38
C ASN A 391 23.82 -20.15 -6.77
N VAL A 392 24.11 -20.91 -7.83
CA VAL A 392 24.09 -20.43 -9.23
C VAL A 392 22.68 -20.00 -9.64
N ILE A 393 21.65 -20.78 -9.27
CA ILE A 393 20.26 -20.45 -9.59
C ILE A 393 19.80 -19.17 -8.87
N MET A 394 20.11 -19.02 -7.58
CA MET A 394 19.70 -17.86 -6.80
C MET A 394 20.40 -16.57 -7.23
N GLU A 395 21.69 -16.64 -7.58
CA GLU A 395 22.42 -15.52 -8.16
C GLU A 395 21.88 -15.15 -9.56
N MET A 396 21.58 -16.13 -10.41
CA MET A 396 20.98 -15.91 -11.72
C MET A 396 19.63 -15.19 -11.61
N LEU A 397 18.77 -15.67 -10.72
CA LEU A 397 17.45 -15.10 -10.41
C LEU A 397 17.56 -13.62 -9.99
N ASP A 398 18.44 -13.29 -9.05
CA ASP A 398 18.59 -11.92 -8.53
C ASP A 398 19.18 -10.97 -9.58
N GLN A 399 20.26 -11.39 -10.26
CA GLN A 399 20.84 -10.57 -11.35
C GLN A 399 19.83 -10.32 -12.47
N TYR A 400 19.03 -11.31 -12.86
CA TYR A 400 17.96 -11.14 -13.83
C TYR A 400 16.84 -10.22 -13.33
N ALA A 401 16.41 -10.35 -12.07
CA ALA A 401 15.35 -9.50 -11.50
C ALA A 401 15.78 -8.04 -11.38
N SER A 402 17.01 -7.79 -10.91
CA SER A 402 17.65 -6.49 -10.89
C SER A 402 17.78 -5.88 -12.30
N ALA A 403 18.20 -6.67 -13.30
CA ALA A 403 18.32 -6.19 -14.68
C ALA A 403 16.97 -5.94 -15.36
N TYR A 404 15.95 -6.72 -15.04
CA TYR A 404 14.57 -6.48 -15.48
C TYR A 404 14.05 -5.15 -14.93
N GLU A 405 14.14 -4.92 -13.62
CA GLU A 405 13.69 -3.68 -12.97
C GLU A 405 14.39 -2.45 -13.58
N LYS A 406 15.71 -2.54 -13.78
CA LYS A 406 16.53 -1.43 -14.32
C LYS A 406 16.49 -1.29 -15.85
N ASN A 407 15.82 -2.19 -16.56
CA ASN A 407 15.82 -2.25 -18.03
C ASN A 407 17.25 -2.34 -18.63
N THR A 408 18.12 -3.14 -18.04
CA THR A 408 19.51 -3.33 -18.49
C THR A 408 19.71 -4.65 -19.26
N LYS A 409 20.86 -4.77 -19.93
CA LYS A 409 21.26 -5.97 -20.66
C LYS A 409 22.18 -6.86 -19.83
N ILE A 410 22.10 -8.18 -20.06
CA ILE A 410 23.07 -9.17 -19.57
C ILE A 410 23.59 -9.94 -20.80
N ASN A 411 24.91 -9.97 -21.01
CA ASN A 411 25.56 -10.62 -22.15
C ASN A 411 24.91 -10.30 -23.52
N GLY A 412 24.51 -9.04 -23.72
CA GLY A 412 23.86 -8.54 -24.93
C GLY A 412 22.33 -8.75 -24.99
N PHE A 413 21.76 -9.66 -24.19
CA PHE A 413 20.32 -9.87 -24.10
C PHE A 413 19.63 -8.71 -23.39
N ASP A 414 18.58 -8.16 -24.01
CA ASP A 414 17.62 -7.27 -23.37
C ASP A 414 16.78 -8.08 -22.37
N VAL A 415 17.05 -7.91 -21.08
CA VAL A 415 16.45 -8.73 -20.02
C VAL A 415 14.97 -8.41 -19.85
N ARG A 416 14.58 -7.12 -19.92
CA ARG A 416 13.18 -6.72 -19.79
C ARG A 416 12.36 -7.25 -20.98
N LYS A 417 12.82 -7.08 -22.21
CA LYS A 417 12.16 -7.63 -23.40
C LYS A 417 12.06 -9.15 -23.35
N THR A 418 13.16 -9.84 -23.04
CA THR A 418 13.21 -11.31 -22.95
C THR A 418 12.17 -11.83 -21.95
N LEU A 419 12.17 -11.32 -20.73
CA LEU A 419 11.32 -11.82 -19.65
C LEU A 419 9.87 -11.29 -19.70
N SER A 420 9.61 -10.25 -20.49
CA SER A 420 8.25 -9.85 -20.88
C SER A 420 7.64 -10.78 -21.94
N GLN A 421 8.45 -11.57 -22.64
CA GLN A 421 8.01 -12.53 -23.65
C GLN A 421 8.01 -13.98 -23.13
N THR A 422 9.04 -14.36 -22.37
CA THR A 422 9.19 -15.69 -21.76
C THR A 422 9.51 -15.61 -20.27
N SER A 423 8.65 -16.16 -19.42
CA SER A 423 8.92 -16.31 -17.99
C SER A 423 9.88 -17.48 -17.71
N ILE A 424 10.72 -17.34 -16.69
CA ILE A 424 11.59 -18.42 -16.20
C ILE A 424 11.07 -18.87 -14.84
N TYR A 425 10.86 -20.18 -14.67
CA TYR A 425 10.55 -20.79 -13.39
C TYR A 425 11.79 -21.47 -12.82
N PHE A 426 12.26 -20.98 -11.68
CA PHE A 426 13.40 -21.54 -10.97
C PHE A 426 12.92 -22.47 -9.85
N VAL A 427 13.46 -23.67 -9.75
CA VAL A 427 13.30 -24.60 -8.60
C VAL A 427 14.69 -24.83 -7.99
N PRO A 428 15.18 -23.94 -7.11
CA PRO A 428 16.60 -23.87 -6.79
C PRO A 428 17.16 -25.10 -6.07
N MET A 429 16.33 -25.70 -5.20
CA MET A 429 16.72 -26.80 -4.31
C MET A 429 15.64 -27.88 -4.30
N VAL A 430 15.82 -28.91 -5.13
CA VAL A 430 14.88 -30.04 -5.25
C VAL A 430 15.02 -31.03 -4.08
N ASN A 431 16.21 -31.17 -3.50
CA ASN A 431 16.50 -32.08 -2.38
C ASN A 431 16.84 -31.33 -1.07
N PRO A 432 15.92 -30.55 -0.48
CA PRO A 432 16.26 -29.70 0.66
C PRO A 432 16.73 -30.50 1.89
N ASP A 433 16.21 -31.71 2.11
CA ASP A 433 16.63 -32.54 3.23
C ASP A 433 18.06 -33.08 3.03
N GLY A 434 18.37 -33.58 1.83
CA GLY A 434 19.70 -34.08 1.51
C GLY A 434 20.74 -32.96 1.53
N VAL A 435 20.43 -31.78 0.99
CA VAL A 435 21.34 -30.61 1.05
C VAL A 435 21.64 -30.24 2.51
N MET A 436 20.61 -30.20 3.36
CA MET A 436 20.79 -29.90 4.79
C MET A 436 21.59 -31.00 5.51
N LEU A 437 21.40 -32.27 5.15
CA LEU A 437 22.19 -33.40 5.66
C LEU A 437 23.69 -33.25 5.31
N VAL A 438 24.02 -32.80 4.10
CA VAL A 438 25.41 -32.52 3.69
C VAL A 438 25.98 -31.31 4.43
N GLN A 439 25.21 -30.23 4.59
CA GLN A 439 25.70 -28.96 5.16
C GLN A 439 25.74 -28.92 6.69
N LYS A 440 24.79 -29.58 7.37
CA LYS A 440 24.61 -29.52 8.83
C LYS A 440 24.71 -30.90 9.51
N GLY A 441 24.89 -31.99 8.76
CA GLY A 441 25.00 -33.35 9.30
C GLY A 441 23.67 -33.96 9.76
N ALA A 442 23.76 -35.12 10.42
CA ALA A 442 22.61 -35.96 10.76
C ALA A 442 21.54 -35.27 11.63
N SER A 443 21.91 -34.29 12.46
CA SER A 443 20.99 -33.51 13.31
C SER A 443 20.01 -32.64 12.52
N SER A 444 20.24 -32.45 11.22
CA SER A 444 19.28 -31.77 10.34
C SER A 444 18.15 -32.66 9.81
N ALA A 445 18.29 -33.99 9.91
CA ALA A 445 17.25 -34.94 9.50
C ALA A 445 16.26 -35.18 10.64
N LYS A 446 14.97 -35.44 10.34
CA LYS A 446 14.00 -35.84 11.39
C LYS A 446 14.35 -37.14 12.10
N ASN A 447 15.11 -38.03 11.45
CA ASN A 447 15.61 -39.26 12.05
C ASN A 447 17.14 -39.38 11.86
N PRO A 448 17.95 -38.77 12.74
CA PRO A 448 19.41 -38.79 12.67
C PRO A 448 20.00 -40.22 12.66
N SER A 449 19.43 -41.12 13.47
CA SER A 449 19.89 -42.51 13.58
C SER A 449 19.71 -43.27 12.26
N GLN A 450 18.59 -43.05 11.55
CA GLN A 450 18.33 -43.69 10.27
C GLN A 450 19.30 -43.21 9.17
N VAL A 451 19.58 -41.92 9.06
CA VAL A 451 20.54 -41.43 8.05
C VAL A 451 21.97 -41.90 8.32
N ILE A 452 22.37 -41.98 9.59
CA ILE A 452 23.66 -42.57 9.99
C ILE A 452 23.71 -44.06 9.60
N LYS A 453 22.63 -44.83 9.86
CA LYS A 453 22.53 -46.25 9.45
C LYS A 453 22.63 -46.43 7.94
N LEU A 454 21.93 -45.61 7.16
CA LEU A 454 22.01 -45.60 5.69
C LEU A 454 23.41 -45.21 5.18
N ASN A 455 24.14 -44.38 5.93
CA ASN A 455 25.54 -44.02 5.71
C ASN A 455 26.54 -45.00 6.37
N LYS A 456 26.12 -46.25 6.67
CA LYS A 456 26.95 -47.32 7.24
C LYS A 456 27.63 -46.96 8.58
N GLY A 457 26.96 -46.17 9.42
CA GLY A 457 27.50 -45.69 10.70
C GLY A 457 28.32 -44.39 10.59
N SER A 458 28.65 -43.93 9.39
CA SER A 458 29.42 -42.70 9.20
C SER A 458 28.57 -41.45 9.50
N LYS A 459 29.14 -40.54 10.29
CA LYS A 459 28.59 -39.18 10.50
C LYS A 459 29.04 -38.17 9.44
N ASN A 460 29.92 -38.56 8.51
CA ASN A 460 30.37 -37.71 7.40
C ASN A 460 29.46 -37.90 6.18
N PHE A 461 28.67 -36.86 5.88
CA PHE A 461 27.73 -36.85 4.76
C PHE A 461 28.25 -36.10 3.52
N THR A 462 29.53 -35.69 3.48
CA THR A 462 30.11 -34.92 2.35
C THR A 462 29.86 -35.56 0.99
N ALA A 463 29.90 -36.90 0.91
CA ALA A 463 29.67 -37.65 -0.32
C ALA A 463 28.19 -37.96 -0.63
N TRP A 464 27.25 -37.57 0.24
CA TRP A 464 25.84 -37.94 0.15
C TRP A 464 25.19 -37.35 -1.12
N LYS A 465 24.55 -38.21 -1.91
CA LYS A 465 23.92 -37.86 -3.19
C LYS A 465 22.40 -37.91 -3.09
N ALA A 466 21.86 -38.92 -2.42
CA ALA A 466 20.44 -39.22 -2.28
C ALA A 466 19.61 -38.18 -1.49
N ASN A 467 18.29 -38.37 -1.42
CA ASN A 467 17.45 -37.72 -0.41
C ASN A 467 17.65 -38.36 0.98
N VAL A 468 16.90 -37.90 1.99
CA VAL A 468 17.05 -38.36 3.39
C VAL A 468 16.67 -39.83 3.60
N ARG A 469 15.91 -40.45 2.69
CA ARG A 469 15.59 -41.90 2.70
C ARG A 469 16.63 -42.76 1.99
N GLY A 470 17.68 -42.16 1.44
CA GLY A 470 18.70 -42.87 0.69
C GLY A 470 18.25 -43.27 -0.73
N VAL A 471 17.33 -42.50 -1.34
CA VAL A 471 16.90 -42.67 -2.72
C VAL A 471 17.49 -41.57 -3.62
N ASP A 472 18.02 -41.96 -4.78
CA ASP A 472 18.61 -41.05 -5.77
C ASP A 472 17.51 -40.37 -6.60
N LEU A 473 17.26 -39.09 -6.34
CA LEU A 473 16.17 -38.33 -6.98
C LEU A 473 16.33 -38.20 -8.49
N ASN A 474 17.54 -38.24 -9.04
CA ASN A 474 17.74 -38.24 -10.49
C ASN A 474 17.75 -39.65 -11.10
N ARG A 475 17.19 -40.63 -10.37
CA ARG A 475 16.84 -41.97 -10.87
C ARG A 475 15.35 -42.30 -10.63
N GLN A 476 14.53 -41.29 -10.34
CA GLN A 476 13.12 -41.46 -9.94
C GLN A 476 12.10 -41.19 -11.06
N TYR A 477 12.51 -40.64 -12.21
CA TYR A 477 11.59 -40.24 -13.26
C TYR A 477 11.24 -41.40 -14.22
N PRO A 478 10.03 -41.45 -14.79
CA PRO A 478 9.56 -42.57 -15.60
C PRO A 478 10.09 -42.51 -17.04
N ALA A 479 11.40 -42.70 -17.20
CA ALA A 479 12.10 -42.84 -18.48
C ALA A 479 13.12 -43.98 -18.38
N GLY A 480 12.82 -45.13 -18.98
CA GLY A 480 13.66 -46.34 -18.87
C GLY A 480 13.86 -46.84 -17.42
N TRP A 481 12.95 -46.50 -16.50
CA TRP A 481 13.17 -46.66 -15.06
C TRP A 481 13.38 -48.12 -14.62
N SER A 482 12.69 -49.06 -15.25
CA SER A 482 12.84 -50.50 -14.99
C SER A 482 14.27 -50.98 -15.30
N THR A 483 14.88 -50.48 -16.37
CA THR A 483 16.14 -50.97 -16.95
C THR A 483 17.37 -50.10 -16.65
N ILE A 484 17.29 -49.11 -15.75
CA ILE A 484 18.43 -48.21 -15.45
C ILE A 484 19.67 -49.00 -14.96
N PRO A 485 20.85 -48.86 -15.60
CA PRO A 485 22.09 -49.51 -15.18
C PRO A 485 22.70 -48.87 -13.93
N GLY A 486 23.53 -49.65 -13.24
CA GLY A 486 24.27 -49.19 -12.05
C GLY A 486 23.39 -48.90 -10.83
N ASN A 487 22.15 -49.39 -10.80
CA ASN A 487 21.26 -49.26 -9.66
C ASN A 487 21.77 -50.07 -8.45
N LYS A 488 21.74 -49.47 -7.25
CA LYS A 488 21.97 -50.21 -6.00
C LYS A 488 20.73 -51.03 -5.62
N SER A 489 20.89 -52.11 -4.87
CA SER A 489 19.78 -52.96 -4.42
C SER A 489 19.09 -52.48 -3.13
N LYS A 490 19.71 -51.56 -2.37
CA LYS A 490 19.22 -51.06 -1.09
C LYS A 490 19.41 -49.54 -0.99
N PRO A 491 18.56 -48.81 -0.22
CA PRO A 491 18.74 -47.38 0.02
C PRO A 491 20.10 -47.07 0.68
N GLY A 492 20.66 -45.91 0.37
CA GLY A 492 22.00 -45.51 0.83
C GLY A 492 22.45 -44.16 0.27
N PRO A 493 23.75 -43.83 0.32
CA PRO A 493 24.24 -42.50 -0.04
C PRO A 493 24.10 -42.17 -1.54
N ASP A 494 24.04 -43.16 -2.44
CA ASP A 494 23.95 -42.95 -3.88
C ASP A 494 23.20 -44.07 -4.63
N ASN A 495 22.77 -43.76 -5.86
CA ASN A 495 22.41 -44.68 -6.95
C ASN A 495 21.32 -45.73 -6.69
N TYR A 496 20.63 -45.72 -5.54
CA TYR A 496 19.41 -46.50 -5.32
C TYR A 496 18.21 -45.79 -5.96
N LYS A 497 17.55 -46.42 -6.94
CA LYS A 497 16.48 -45.80 -7.76
C LYS A 497 15.10 -45.74 -7.11
N GLY A 498 14.92 -46.25 -5.89
CA GLY A 498 13.62 -46.39 -5.23
C GLY A 498 12.91 -47.71 -5.57
N THR A 499 11.74 -47.95 -4.96
CA THR A 499 10.92 -49.16 -5.18
C THR A 499 10.05 -49.07 -6.43
N LYS A 500 9.67 -47.86 -6.83
CA LYS A 500 9.00 -47.52 -8.10
C LYS A 500 9.41 -46.11 -8.53
N ALA A 501 9.18 -45.77 -9.80
CA ALA A 501 9.31 -44.39 -10.25
C ALA A 501 8.36 -43.48 -9.44
N LEU A 502 8.83 -42.26 -9.13
CA LEU A 502 8.11 -41.24 -8.36
C LEU A 502 7.60 -41.73 -6.98
N SER A 503 8.38 -42.59 -6.29
CA SER A 503 8.16 -42.95 -4.88
C SER A 503 8.56 -41.85 -3.90
N GLU A 504 9.48 -40.97 -4.31
CA GLU A 504 9.98 -39.86 -3.51
C GLU A 504 9.14 -38.59 -3.72
N PRO A 505 8.70 -37.92 -2.65
CA PRO A 505 7.81 -36.77 -2.76
C PRO A 505 8.50 -35.57 -3.43
N GLU A 506 9.84 -35.44 -3.33
CA GLU A 506 10.60 -34.41 -4.02
C GLU A 506 10.54 -34.56 -5.55
N ALA A 507 10.78 -35.77 -6.04
CA ALA A 507 10.74 -36.08 -7.47
C ALA A 507 9.30 -36.00 -8.01
N LYS A 508 8.31 -36.46 -7.23
CA LYS A 508 6.91 -36.33 -7.59
C LYS A 508 6.46 -34.86 -7.66
N ALA A 509 6.87 -34.02 -6.71
CA ALA A 509 6.52 -32.60 -6.71
C ALA A 509 7.05 -31.87 -7.96
N LEU A 510 8.31 -32.11 -8.35
CA LEU A 510 8.85 -31.52 -9.58
C LEU A 510 8.19 -32.09 -10.84
N TYR A 511 7.89 -33.40 -10.87
CA TYR A 511 7.15 -34.03 -11.96
C TYR A 511 5.73 -33.43 -12.13
N ASP A 512 4.96 -33.34 -11.04
CA ASP A 512 3.61 -32.77 -11.03
C ASP A 512 3.63 -31.29 -11.45
N PHE A 513 4.61 -30.53 -10.97
CA PHE A 513 4.82 -29.13 -11.35
C PHE A 513 5.12 -29.00 -12.85
N THR A 514 6.10 -29.73 -13.38
CA THR A 514 6.43 -29.73 -14.81
C THR A 514 5.30 -30.26 -15.70
N ASN A 515 4.31 -30.99 -15.14
CA ASN A 515 3.10 -31.37 -15.86
C ASN A 515 2.01 -30.28 -15.88
N LYS A 516 2.00 -29.35 -14.91
CA LYS A 516 1.08 -28.20 -14.88
C LYS A 516 1.49 -27.07 -15.83
N HIS A 517 2.72 -27.09 -16.34
CA HIS A 517 3.30 -26.05 -17.18
C HIS A 517 3.63 -26.54 -18.59
N SER A 518 3.53 -25.63 -19.56
CA SER A 518 3.89 -25.85 -20.96
C SER A 518 5.30 -25.34 -21.26
N PHE A 519 6.28 -25.78 -20.46
CA PHE A 519 7.67 -25.33 -20.64
C PHE A 519 8.16 -25.65 -22.06
N LYS A 520 8.75 -24.67 -22.75
CA LYS A 520 9.30 -24.88 -24.10
C LYS A 520 10.66 -25.57 -24.07
N ASN A 521 11.42 -25.43 -22.98
CA ASN A 521 12.68 -26.13 -22.72
C ASN A 521 13.01 -26.13 -21.19
N THR A 522 13.99 -26.93 -20.76
CA THR A 522 14.38 -27.03 -19.34
C THR A 522 15.87 -27.31 -19.10
N VAL A 523 16.40 -26.85 -17.96
CA VAL A 523 17.73 -27.21 -17.42
C VAL A 523 17.59 -27.86 -16.05
N ALA A 524 18.29 -28.97 -15.85
CA ALA A 524 18.61 -29.53 -14.54
C ALA A 524 20.11 -29.34 -14.27
N TYR A 525 20.44 -28.49 -13.30
CA TYR A 525 21.81 -28.22 -12.90
C TYR A 525 22.32 -29.27 -11.90
N HIS A 526 23.52 -29.77 -12.17
CA HIS A 526 24.23 -30.81 -11.44
C HIS A 526 25.72 -30.44 -11.27
N SER A 527 26.47 -31.22 -10.49
CA SER A 527 27.93 -31.19 -10.54
C SER A 527 28.55 -32.59 -10.36
N SER A 528 29.61 -32.97 -11.07
CA SER A 528 30.58 -32.14 -11.79
C SER A 528 31.15 -32.83 -13.05
N GLY A 529 31.65 -32.03 -13.99
CA GLY A 529 32.28 -32.52 -15.22
C GLY A 529 32.55 -31.48 -16.32
N ASN A 530 32.05 -30.23 -16.24
CA ASN A 530 32.03 -29.24 -17.33
C ASN A 530 31.34 -29.82 -18.58
N ILE A 531 30.17 -30.44 -18.40
CA ILE A 531 29.48 -31.29 -19.38
C ILE A 531 28.02 -30.88 -19.54
N ILE A 532 27.48 -31.05 -20.75
CA ILE A 532 26.05 -30.94 -21.05
C ILE A 532 25.55 -32.28 -21.62
N PHE A 533 24.62 -32.93 -20.92
CA PHE A 533 23.83 -34.03 -21.47
C PHE A 533 22.51 -33.48 -22.02
N TRP A 534 22.28 -33.63 -23.32
CA TRP A 534 21.17 -33.01 -24.05
C TRP A 534 20.26 -34.01 -24.77
N HIS A 535 20.62 -35.29 -24.76
CA HIS A 535 19.96 -36.36 -25.50
C HIS A 535 19.33 -37.40 -24.57
N TYR A 536 18.18 -37.94 -25.01
CA TYR A 536 17.53 -39.14 -24.52
C TYR A 536 16.61 -39.73 -25.62
N ASN A 537 17.17 -40.62 -26.46
CA ASN A 537 16.49 -41.39 -27.51
C ASN A 537 15.66 -40.59 -28.54
N GLN A 538 15.72 -39.25 -28.58
CA GLN A 538 14.96 -38.47 -29.55
C GLN A 538 15.62 -38.51 -30.94
N THR A 539 14.81 -38.53 -32.00
CA THR A 539 15.26 -38.66 -33.39
C THR A 539 14.70 -37.54 -34.28
N GLY A 540 15.15 -37.49 -35.54
CA GLY A 540 14.63 -36.57 -36.55
C GLY A 540 14.71 -35.09 -36.15
N SER A 541 13.65 -34.33 -36.38
CA SER A 541 13.59 -32.89 -36.11
C SER A 541 13.83 -32.53 -34.64
N GLN A 542 13.44 -33.40 -33.69
CA GLN A 542 13.69 -33.19 -32.26
C GLN A 542 15.18 -33.27 -31.95
N PHE A 543 15.88 -34.27 -32.48
CA PHE A 543 17.33 -34.41 -32.35
C PHE A 543 18.06 -33.18 -32.90
N THR A 544 17.72 -32.75 -34.12
CA THR A 544 18.36 -31.59 -34.77
C THR A 544 18.15 -30.29 -33.98
N ARG A 545 16.92 -30.03 -33.53
CA ARG A 545 16.57 -28.87 -32.69
C ARG A 545 17.35 -28.89 -31.37
N ASP A 546 17.31 -30.01 -30.65
CA ASP A 546 17.90 -30.12 -29.32
C ASP A 546 19.44 -30.02 -29.40
N LYS A 547 20.06 -30.59 -30.44
CA LYS A 547 21.50 -30.46 -30.73
C LYS A 547 21.91 -29.02 -31.05
N ALA A 548 21.08 -28.28 -31.78
CA ALA A 548 21.35 -26.88 -32.10
C ALA A 548 21.36 -26.01 -30.82
N ILE A 549 20.38 -26.20 -29.94
CA ILE A 549 20.33 -25.49 -28.64
C ILE A 549 21.48 -25.93 -27.72
N ALA A 550 21.77 -27.23 -27.65
CA ALA A 550 22.92 -27.75 -26.89
C ALA A 550 24.24 -27.11 -27.35
N THR A 551 24.45 -26.97 -28.67
CA THR A 551 25.63 -26.30 -29.25
C THR A 551 25.73 -24.83 -28.82
N LYS A 552 24.61 -24.09 -28.77
CA LYS A 552 24.60 -22.70 -28.24
C LYS A 552 25.02 -22.65 -26.76
N LEU A 553 24.48 -23.55 -25.94
CA LEU A 553 24.83 -23.65 -24.51
C LEU A 553 26.29 -24.06 -24.29
N SER A 554 26.81 -25.00 -25.08
CA SER A 554 28.22 -25.41 -25.07
C SER A 554 29.13 -24.25 -25.42
N LYS A 555 28.83 -23.50 -26.50
CA LYS A 555 29.59 -22.30 -26.90
C LYS A 555 29.60 -21.21 -25.81
N GLN A 556 28.48 -21.01 -25.11
CA GLN A 556 28.38 -20.04 -24.01
C GLN A 556 29.19 -20.46 -22.77
N THR A 557 29.12 -21.74 -22.40
CA THR A 557 29.69 -22.23 -21.12
C THR A 557 31.13 -22.73 -21.25
N GLY A 558 31.56 -23.09 -22.47
CA GLY A 558 32.77 -23.87 -22.70
C GLY A 558 32.68 -25.30 -22.16
N TYR A 559 31.46 -25.86 -22.04
CA TYR A 559 31.23 -27.23 -21.58
C TYR A 559 31.07 -28.21 -22.74
N SER A 560 31.61 -29.41 -22.57
CA SER A 560 31.58 -30.47 -23.60
C SER A 560 30.17 -31.07 -23.73
N LEU A 561 29.69 -31.23 -24.95
CA LEU A 561 28.49 -32.05 -25.20
C LEU A 561 28.87 -33.52 -25.06
N VAL A 562 28.23 -34.24 -24.13
CA VAL A 562 28.45 -35.69 -24.00
C VAL A 562 27.47 -36.48 -24.86
N ALA A 563 28.02 -37.50 -25.51
CA ALA A 563 27.28 -38.40 -26.39
C ALA A 563 26.21 -39.21 -25.63
N PRO A 564 25.19 -39.74 -26.32
CA PRO A 564 24.17 -40.59 -25.71
C PRO A 564 24.77 -41.85 -25.07
N ALA A 565 24.59 -42.02 -23.76
CA ALA A 565 24.91 -43.27 -23.09
C ALA A 565 23.86 -44.34 -23.44
N LYS A 566 24.27 -45.49 -24.00
CA LYS A 566 23.38 -46.63 -24.21
C LYS A 566 22.80 -47.10 -22.87
N GLY A 567 21.48 -47.27 -22.80
CA GLY A 567 20.79 -47.75 -21.60
C GLY A 567 20.60 -46.72 -20.48
N GLY A 568 20.92 -45.43 -20.69
CA GLY A 568 20.62 -44.38 -19.70
C GLY A 568 19.11 -44.28 -19.37
N GLY A 569 18.77 -43.63 -18.26
CA GLY A 569 17.39 -43.40 -17.85
C GLY A 569 17.24 -42.98 -16.38
N GLY A 570 16.01 -42.66 -16.00
CA GLY A 570 15.60 -42.28 -14.65
C GLY A 570 15.79 -40.80 -14.30
N GLY A 571 16.51 -40.03 -15.13
CA GLY A 571 16.78 -38.62 -14.88
C GLY A 571 15.60 -37.71 -15.26
N TYR A 572 15.53 -36.54 -14.62
CA TYR A 572 14.51 -35.53 -14.92
C TYR A 572 14.53 -35.12 -16.40
N LYS A 573 15.73 -34.85 -16.94
CA LYS A 573 15.97 -34.52 -18.35
C LYS A 573 15.53 -35.64 -19.29
N ASP A 574 15.78 -36.90 -18.92
CA ASP A 574 15.43 -38.07 -19.75
C ASP A 574 13.92 -38.17 -19.94
N TRP A 575 13.19 -38.08 -18.82
CA TRP A 575 11.73 -38.05 -18.83
C TRP A 575 11.18 -36.84 -19.58
N TYR A 576 11.75 -35.65 -19.36
CA TYR A 576 11.29 -34.44 -20.04
C TYR A 576 11.41 -34.57 -21.57
N VAL A 577 12.57 -35.00 -22.07
CA VAL A 577 12.79 -35.22 -23.51
C VAL A 577 11.83 -36.27 -24.06
N ALA A 578 11.72 -37.45 -23.41
CA ALA A 578 10.85 -38.53 -23.88
C ALA A 578 9.35 -38.17 -23.86
N ALA A 579 8.86 -37.66 -22.73
CA ALA A 579 7.42 -37.47 -22.50
C ALA A 579 6.91 -36.13 -23.01
N LYS A 580 7.72 -35.05 -22.97
CA LYS A 580 7.31 -33.73 -23.46
C LYS A 580 7.73 -33.46 -24.91
N LYS A 581 8.68 -34.23 -25.47
CA LYS A 581 9.21 -34.03 -26.84
C LYS A 581 9.83 -32.63 -27.05
N ARG A 582 10.32 -32.03 -25.96
CA ARG A 582 10.91 -30.67 -25.86
C ARG A 582 12.38 -30.75 -25.42
N PRO A 583 13.22 -29.76 -25.77
CA PRO A 583 14.64 -29.74 -25.38
C PRO A 583 14.82 -29.74 -23.85
N GLY A 584 15.61 -30.67 -23.34
CA GLY A 584 15.99 -30.74 -21.92
C GLY A 584 17.49 -30.99 -21.76
N PHE A 585 18.10 -30.31 -20.79
CA PHE A 585 19.55 -30.34 -20.59
C PHE A 585 19.89 -30.67 -19.13
N THR A 586 20.84 -31.58 -18.91
CA THR A 586 21.54 -31.73 -17.64
C THR A 586 22.90 -31.06 -17.78
N ILE A 587 23.19 -30.06 -16.94
CA ILE A 587 24.43 -29.28 -17.02
C ILE A 587 25.26 -29.49 -15.76
N GLU A 588 26.47 -30.02 -15.93
CA GLU A 588 27.45 -30.32 -14.90
C GLU A 588 28.40 -29.12 -14.69
N ILE A 589 28.11 -28.26 -13.70
CA ILE A 589 28.57 -26.86 -13.69
C ILE A 589 30.06 -26.61 -13.43
N SER A 590 30.82 -27.58 -12.92
CA SER A 590 32.23 -27.39 -12.53
C SER A 590 33.15 -28.44 -13.17
N PRO A 591 34.49 -28.25 -13.17
CA PRO A 591 35.41 -29.36 -13.38
C PRO A 591 35.11 -30.51 -12.42
N TYR A 592 35.46 -31.74 -12.78
CA TYR A 592 35.22 -32.92 -11.93
C TYR A 592 35.92 -32.77 -10.57
N VAL A 593 35.15 -32.82 -9.48
CA VAL A 593 35.65 -32.72 -8.09
C VAL A 593 35.53 -34.02 -7.29
N GLY A 594 35.01 -35.09 -7.89
CA GLY A 594 34.72 -36.35 -7.20
C GLY A 594 33.45 -36.31 -6.35
N ASN A 595 33.31 -37.26 -5.42
CA ASN A 595 32.13 -37.42 -4.56
C ASN A 595 32.13 -36.42 -3.38
N LYS A 596 32.11 -35.12 -3.67
CA LYS A 596 32.05 -34.04 -2.65
C LYS A 596 31.44 -32.75 -3.25
N PRO A 597 31.06 -31.77 -2.41
CA PRO A 597 30.63 -30.45 -2.91
C PRO A 597 31.74 -29.73 -3.68
N VAL A 598 31.32 -28.89 -4.62
CA VAL A 598 32.23 -28.05 -5.42
C VAL A 598 32.86 -26.98 -4.52
N PRO A 599 34.19 -26.80 -4.51
CA PRO A 599 34.84 -25.73 -3.76
C PRO A 599 34.38 -24.34 -4.18
N ASN A 600 34.11 -23.46 -3.22
CA ASN A 600 33.62 -22.09 -3.46
C ASN A 600 34.51 -21.25 -4.38
N SER A 601 35.81 -21.56 -4.49
CA SER A 601 36.75 -20.92 -5.43
C SER A 601 36.32 -21.03 -6.90
N TYR A 602 35.54 -22.05 -7.28
CA TYR A 602 35.02 -22.17 -8.64
C TYR A 602 33.82 -21.24 -8.90
N PHE A 603 33.12 -20.75 -7.88
CA PHE A 603 31.82 -20.09 -8.04
C PHE A 603 31.83 -18.96 -9.08
N ASN A 604 32.77 -18.03 -9.01
CA ASN A 604 32.84 -16.89 -9.94
C ASN A 604 33.03 -17.33 -11.41
N SER A 605 33.84 -18.36 -11.64
CA SER A 605 34.07 -18.93 -12.99
C SER A 605 32.82 -19.63 -13.52
N ILE A 606 32.17 -20.40 -12.65
CA ILE A 606 30.90 -21.08 -12.96
C ILE A 606 29.80 -20.06 -13.27
N MET A 607 29.68 -19.03 -12.44
CA MET A 607 28.63 -18.03 -12.57
C MET A 607 28.80 -17.23 -13.87
N LYS A 608 30.03 -16.80 -14.20
CA LYS A 608 30.33 -16.13 -15.49
C LYS A 608 29.91 -16.96 -16.71
N LYS A 609 30.09 -18.29 -16.64
CA LYS A 609 29.72 -19.22 -17.72
C LYS A 609 28.20 -19.44 -17.82
N ASN A 610 27.52 -19.54 -16.68
CA ASN A 610 26.11 -19.95 -16.61
C ASN A 610 25.12 -18.79 -16.57
N LEU A 611 25.53 -17.58 -16.16
CA LEU A 611 24.65 -16.42 -16.07
C LEU A 611 23.81 -16.18 -17.34
N PRO A 612 24.27 -16.41 -18.58
CA PRO A 612 23.42 -16.17 -19.77
C PRO A 612 22.49 -17.34 -20.14
N VAL A 613 22.62 -18.51 -19.52
CA VAL A 613 21.93 -19.75 -19.94
C VAL A 613 20.41 -19.59 -19.93
N GLY A 614 19.83 -19.01 -18.88
CA GLY A 614 18.39 -18.76 -18.81
C GLY A 614 17.89 -17.79 -19.88
N LEU A 615 18.66 -16.73 -20.19
CA LEU A 615 18.32 -15.76 -21.23
C LEU A 615 18.46 -16.33 -22.65
N ILE A 616 19.45 -17.18 -22.91
CA ILE A 616 19.56 -17.94 -24.17
C ILE A 616 18.29 -18.78 -24.36
N LEU A 617 17.97 -19.61 -23.36
CA LEU A 617 16.81 -20.52 -23.41
C LEU A 617 15.47 -19.80 -23.48
N ALA A 618 15.36 -18.64 -22.84
CA ALA A 618 14.18 -17.79 -22.92
C ALA A 618 14.00 -17.14 -24.30
N ASN A 619 15.08 -16.95 -25.08
CA ASN A 619 15.03 -16.42 -26.45
C ASN A 619 14.89 -17.49 -27.54
N GLU A 620 15.01 -18.78 -27.24
CA GLU A 620 14.70 -19.85 -28.21
C GLU A 620 13.21 -19.79 -28.62
N LYS A 621 12.94 -20.01 -29.91
CA LYS A 621 11.58 -19.92 -30.49
C LYS A 621 10.78 -21.21 -30.28
#